data_AF-A0A969M8A4-F1
#
_entry.id   AF-A0A969M8A4-F1
#
_cell.length_a   1.000
_cell.length_b   1.000
_cell.length_c   1.000
_cell.angle_alpha   90.00
_cell.angle_beta   90.00
_cell.angle_gamma   90.00
#
_symmetry.space_group_name_H-M   'P 1'
#
loop_
_entity.id
_entity.type
_entity.pdbx_description
1 polymer ?
#
loop_
_entity_poly.entity_id
_entity_poly.type
_entity_poly.pdbx_seq_one_letter_code
_entity_poly.pdbx_strand_id
1 'polypeptide(L)'
;MLDDIELFVNLIAQPAPQPASRTQRRTAINVQPYRSQAKQLMRETLGYWEEGWEGDPIEEELPDLLAQAEVFSERGEGNTAIAILTAIAQACAEEWDEIAEYGGSGEDVASLIDPVLTEAILCAEFQPGEEIDLQINLEDWEERLDGSFNLSSAALRQGWEDAALQAVLRGESTQLWEDNLPEGADRLARIRLSILDRQGRQEEYLNLARAEGILPEYLTMLAGLGRIEEVMANRRQITSVDQALAVARALRGTGVQLGEALEIAQLGTDVARSELFSSGR
;
A
#
# COMPACT_ATOMS: atom_id res chain seq x y z
N MET A 1 22.36 57.12 -33.91
CA MET A 1 22.22 57.07 -32.44
C MET A 1 20.73 56.96 -32.10
N LEU A 2 20.06 55.95 -32.67
CA LEU A 2 18.66 55.60 -32.42
C LEU A 2 18.39 54.08 -32.56
N ASP A 3 19.41 53.26 -32.85
CA ASP A 3 19.24 51.82 -33.09
C ASP A 3 19.62 50.94 -31.88
N ASP A 4 20.19 51.52 -30.82
CA ASP A 4 20.64 50.76 -29.63
C ASP A 4 19.56 50.67 -28.53
N ILE A 5 18.44 51.38 -28.66
CA ILE A 5 17.35 51.38 -27.66
C ILE A 5 16.31 50.29 -27.96
N GLU A 6 16.10 49.93 -29.22
CA GLU A 6 15.13 48.87 -29.58
C GLU A 6 15.61 47.45 -29.20
N LEU A 7 16.93 47.22 -29.13
CA LEU A 7 17.46 45.94 -28.69
C LEU A 7 17.28 45.70 -27.17
N PHE A 8 17.27 46.77 -26.37
CA PHE A 8 17.15 46.66 -24.92
C PHE A 8 15.69 46.49 -24.46
N VAL A 9 14.72 46.98 -25.23
CA VAL A 9 13.29 46.80 -24.94
C VAL A 9 12.82 45.37 -25.28
N ASN A 10 13.38 44.75 -26.33
CA ASN A 10 13.06 43.37 -26.71
C ASN A 10 13.74 42.29 -25.85
N LEU A 11 14.75 42.64 -25.03
CA LEU A 11 15.38 41.70 -24.08
C LEU A 11 14.69 41.66 -22.70
N ILE A 12 13.86 42.65 -22.37
CA ILE A 12 13.06 42.69 -21.13
C ILE A 12 11.65 42.11 -21.38
N ALA A 13 11.28 41.91 -22.64
CA ALA A 13 10.00 41.33 -23.06
C ALA A 13 10.07 39.83 -23.38
N GLN A 14 11.08 39.10 -22.88
CA GLN A 14 10.92 37.66 -22.76
C GLN A 14 10.11 37.40 -21.49
N PRO A 15 8.90 36.81 -21.59
CA PRO A 15 8.27 36.29 -20.39
C PRO A 15 9.27 35.30 -19.80
N ALA A 16 9.66 35.52 -18.54
CA ALA A 16 10.32 34.49 -17.76
C ALA A 16 9.54 33.19 -18.00
N PRO A 17 10.20 32.02 -18.19
CA PRO A 17 9.48 30.77 -18.16
C PRO A 17 8.73 30.77 -16.83
N GLN A 18 7.41 30.95 -16.91
CA GLN A 18 6.55 30.77 -15.76
C GLN A 18 6.96 29.40 -15.23
N PRO A 19 7.25 29.23 -13.93
CA PRO A 19 7.31 27.88 -13.39
C PRO A 19 5.99 27.26 -13.81
N ALA A 20 6.04 26.29 -14.72
CA ALA A 20 4.87 25.56 -15.15
C ALA A 20 4.20 25.16 -13.85
N SER A 21 3.05 25.75 -13.57
CA SER A 21 2.35 25.59 -12.31
C SER A 21 2.09 24.10 -12.18
N ARG A 22 2.89 23.42 -11.37
CA ARG A 22 2.65 22.01 -11.00
C ARG A 22 1.25 21.83 -10.39
N THR A 23 0.66 22.94 -9.93
CA THR A 23 -0.74 23.08 -9.54
C THR A 23 -1.75 22.68 -10.64
N GLN A 24 -1.37 22.69 -11.92
CA GLN A 24 -2.25 22.33 -13.05
C GLN A 24 -2.29 20.82 -13.38
N ARG A 25 -1.49 19.98 -12.70
CA ARG A 25 -1.57 18.52 -12.86
C ARG A 25 -2.55 17.84 -11.90
N ARG A 26 -3.36 18.59 -11.15
CA ARG A 26 -4.57 18.06 -10.52
C ARG A 26 -5.63 17.98 -11.61
N THR A 27 -5.58 16.92 -12.43
CA THR A 27 -6.72 16.58 -13.29
C THR A 27 -7.91 16.48 -12.35
N ALA A 28 -8.87 17.40 -12.45
CA ALA A 28 -10.09 17.39 -11.67
C ALA A 28 -10.91 16.17 -12.11
N ILE A 29 -10.50 15.00 -11.64
CA ILE A 29 -11.19 13.75 -11.90
C ILE A 29 -12.59 13.90 -11.33
N ASN A 30 -13.60 13.53 -12.12
CA ASN A 30 -14.95 13.52 -11.61
C ASN A 30 -15.10 12.31 -10.69
N VAL A 31 -15.16 12.56 -9.38
CA VAL A 31 -15.31 11.51 -8.36
C VAL A 31 -16.77 11.06 -8.17
N GLN A 32 -17.74 11.78 -8.75
CA GLN A 32 -19.16 11.49 -8.59
C GLN A 32 -19.60 10.10 -9.07
N PRO A 33 -19.05 9.53 -10.16
CA PRO A 33 -19.38 8.16 -10.56
C PRO A 33 -19.00 7.13 -9.49
N TYR A 34 -17.81 7.24 -8.91
CA TYR A 34 -17.34 6.34 -7.85
C TYR A 34 -18.18 6.46 -6.58
N ARG A 35 -18.49 7.71 -6.17
CA ARG A 35 -19.41 7.97 -5.06
C ARG A 35 -20.78 7.35 -5.29
N SER A 36 -21.30 7.47 -6.52
CA SER A 36 -22.63 6.95 -6.87
C SER A 36 -22.65 5.42 -6.88
N GLN A 37 -21.59 4.78 -7.39
CA GLN A 37 -21.43 3.32 -7.37
C GLN A 37 -21.33 2.80 -5.94
N ALA A 38 -20.52 3.44 -5.08
CA ALA A 38 -20.44 3.07 -3.68
C ALA A 38 -21.80 3.17 -2.97
N LYS A 39 -22.53 4.28 -3.13
CA LYS A 39 -23.89 4.42 -2.55
C LYS A 39 -24.86 3.36 -3.07
N GLN A 40 -24.78 3.03 -4.36
CA GLN A 40 -25.63 2.01 -4.95
C GLN A 40 -25.33 0.63 -4.34
N LEU A 41 -24.05 0.27 -4.23
CA LEU A 41 -23.62 -0.97 -3.58
C LEU A 41 -24.14 -1.09 -2.14
N MET A 42 -24.01 -0.03 -1.34
CA MET A 42 -24.51 -0.03 0.04
C MET A 42 -26.03 -0.27 0.10
N ARG A 43 -26.80 0.38 -0.78
CA ARG A 43 -28.26 0.22 -0.85
C ARG A 43 -28.69 -1.15 -1.35
N GLU A 44 -27.96 -1.71 -2.31
CA GLU A 44 -28.21 -3.05 -2.83
C GLU A 44 -27.88 -4.10 -1.76
N THR A 45 -26.81 -3.90 -1.00
CA THR A 45 -26.47 -4.73 0.17
C THR A 45 -27.60 -4.72 1.19
N LEU A 46 -28.07 -3.53 1.57
CA LEU A 46 -29.19 -3.39 2.50
C LEU A 46 -30.43 -4.14 1.99
N GLY A 47 -30.83 -3.91 0.75
CA GLY A 47 -31.98 -4.60 0.15
C GLY A 47 -31.81 -6.12 0.08
N TYR A 48 -30.59 -6.60 -0.21
CA TYR A 48 -30.26 -8.02 -0.24
C TYR A 48 -30.42 -8.68 1.14
N TRP A 49 -29.96 -8.02 2.20
CA TRP A 49 -30.11 -8.50 3.58
C TRP A 49 -31.56 -8.37 4.09
N GLU A 50 -32.28 -7.32 3.70
CA GLU A 50 -33.70 -7.15 4.01
C GLU A 50 -34.57 -8.28 3.44
N GLU A 51 -34.23 -8.77 2.25
CA GLU A 51 -34.88 -9.92 1.63
C GLU A 51 -34.50 -11.26 2.28
N GLY A 52 -33.54 -11.26 3.21
CA GLY A 52 -33.10 -12.42 3.98
C GLY A 52 -32.15 -13.34 3.23
N TRP A 53 -31.46 -12.84 2.21
CA TRP A 53 -30.44 -13.60 1.49
C TRP A 53 -29.14 -13.72 2.30
N GLU A 54 -28.42 -14.82 2.08
CA GLU A 54 -27.10 -15.05 2.67
C GLU A 54 -26.00 -14.53 1.72
N GLY A 55 -24.98 -13.87 2.27
CA GLY A 55 -23.84 -13.32 1.54
C GLY A 55 -23.53 -11.88 1.91
N ASP A 56 -22.36 -11.39 1.50
CA ASP A 56 -21.94 -10.01 1.73
C ASP A 56 -21.52 -9.36 0.39
N PRO A 57 -22.45 -8.65 -0.28
CA PRO A 57 -22.14 -7.91 -1.50
C PRO A 57 -21.01 -6.89 -1.33
N ILE A 58 -20.78 -6.35 -0.12
CA ILE A 58 -19.68 -5.42 0.13
C ILE A 58 -18.35 -6.16 -0.02
N GLU A 59 -18.20 -7.34 0.60
CA GLU A 59 -16.98 -8.15 0.48
C GLU A 59 -16.72 -8.58 -0.96
N GLU A 60 -17.78 -8.84 -1.74
CA GLU A 60 -17.67 -9.30 -3.13
C GLU A 60 -17.40 -8.17 -4.14
N GLU A 61 -18.06 -7.01 -4.00
CA GLU A 61 -18.08 -5.98 -5.06
C GLU A 61 -17.28 -4.71 -4.72
N LEU A 62 -17.10 -4.37 -3.43
CA LEU A 62 -16.29 -3.21 -3.05
C LEU A 62 -14.84 -3.32 -3.53
N PRO A 63 -14.16 -4.49 -3.48
CA PRO A 63 -12.79 -4.63 -3.97
C PRO A 63 -12.64 -4.24 -5.45
N ASP A 64 -13.60 -4.59 -6.31
CA ASP A 64 -13.59 -4.24 -7.72
C ASP A 64 -13.71 -2.72 -7.94
N LEU A 65 -14.46 -2.03 -7.07
CA LEU A 65 -14.55 -0.58 -7.09
C LEU A 65 -13.25 0.08 -6.60
N LEU A 66 -12.63 -0.46 -5.55
CA LEU A 66 -11.36 0.03 -5.01
C LEU A 66 -10.20 -0.18 -5.99
N ALA A 67 -10.18 -1.30 -6.71
CA ALA A 67 -9.18 -1.60 -7.74
C ALA A 67 -9.14 -0.52 -8.84
N GLN A 68 -10.27 0.13 -9.14
CA GLN A 68 -10.32 1.24 -10.10
C GLN A 68 -9.51 2.45 -9.62
N ALA A 69 -9.44 2.69 -8.30
CA ALA A 69 -8.61 3.73 -7.71
C ALA A 69 -7.15 3.30 -7.57
N GLU A 70 -6.90 2.03 -7.23
CA GLU A 70 -5.55 1.46 -7.04
C GLU A 70 -4.66 1.64 -8.28
N VAL A 71 -5.22 1.50 -9.49
CA VAL A 71 -4.52 1.73 -10.76
C VAL A 71 -3.85 3.11 -10.84
N PHE A 72 -4.39 4.12 -10.17
CA PHE A 72 -3.76 5.45 -10.10
C PHE A 72 -2.57 5.45 -9.14
N SER A 73 -2.67 4.80 -7.98
CA SER A 73 -1.55 4.63 -7.04
C SER A 73 -0.39 3.87 -7.66
N GLU A 74 -0.68 2.80 -8.42
CA GLU A 74 0.34 2.02 -9.14
C GLU A 74 1.15 2.87 -10.14
N ARG A 75 0.51 3.90 -10.72
CA ARG A 75 1.14 4.85 -11.64
C ARG A 75 1.83 6.03 -10.96
N GLY A 76 1.79 6.08 -9.62
CA GLY A 76 2.30 7.21 -8.83
C GLY A 76 1.37 8.42 -8.83
N GLU A 77 0.11 8.28 -9.23
CA GLU A 77 -0.92 9.33 -9.21
C GLU A 77 -1.72 9.30 -7.89
N GLY A 78 -1.02 9.26 -6.74
CA GLY A 78 -1.62 9.06 -5.42
C GLY A 78 -2.71 10.07 -5.07
N ASN A 79 -2.54 11.36 -5.39
CA ASN A 79 -3.56 12.38 -5.14
C ASN A 79 -4.88 12.09 -5.87
N THR A 80 -4.84 11.49 -7.06
CA THR A 80 -6.03 11.10 -7.81
C THR A 80 -6.69 9.87 -7.18
N ALA A 81 -5.90 8.88 -6.77
CA ALA A 81 -6.39 7.72 -6.02
C ALA A 81 -7.07 8.14 -4.71
N ILE A 82 -6.43 9.00 -3.91
CA ILE A 82 -7.02 9.56 -2.67
C ILE A 82 -8.37 10.21 -2.96
N ALA A 83 -8.47 11.06 -3.99
CA ALA A 83 -9.73 11.74 -4.30
C ALA A 83 -10.88 10.76 -4.59
N ILE A 84 -10.60 9.66 -5.30
CA ILE A 84 -11.58 8.60 -5.56
C ILE A 84 -11.92 7.84 -4.28
N LEU A 85 -10.91 7.39 -3.54
CA LEU A 85 -11.07 6.58 -2.32
C LEU A 85 -11.80 7.35 -1.22
N THR A 86 -11.51 8.64 -1.04
CA THR A 86 -12.27 9.53 -0.14
C THR A 86 -13.74 9.60 -0.54
N ALA A 87 -14.05 9.66 -1.84
CA ALA A 87 -15.44 9.71 -2.31
C ALA A 87 -16.19 8.40 -2.09
N ILE A 88 -15.50 7.25 -2.19
CA ILE A 88 -16.02 5.91 -1.89
C ILE A 88 -16.23 5.77 -0.37
N ALA A 89 -15.20 5.98 0.44
CA ALA A 89 -15.26 5.85 1.90
C ALA A 89 -16.35 6.74 2.51
N GLN A 90 -16.43 7.99 2.07
CA GLN A 90 -17.49 8.91 2.50
C GLN A 90 -18.89 8.41 2.10
N ALA A 91 -19.04 7.79 0.92
CA ALA A 91 -20.32 7.22 0.52
C ALA A 91 -20.70 6.00 1.37
N CYS A 92 -19.75 5.12 1.67
CA CYS A 92 -19.97 3.97 2.56
C CYS A 92 -20.38 4.45 3.97
N ALA A 93 -19.63 5.39 4.55
CA ALA A 93 -19.91 5.93 5.88
C ALA A 93 -21.26 6.67 5.96
N GLU A 94 -21.71 7.32 4.88
CA GLU A 94 -23.02 8.01 4.84
C GLU A 94 -24.22 7.07 4.78
N GLU A 95 -24.07 5.87 4.21
CA GLU A 95 -25.17 4.90 4.07
C GLU A 95 -25.06 3.77 5.13
N TRP A 96 -24.12 3.88 6.08
CA TRP A 96 -23.79 2.80 7.02
C TRP A 96 -24.85 2.56 8.10
N ASP A 97 -25.49 3.62 8.60
CA ASP A 97 -26.41 3.55 9.75
C ASP A 97 -27.47 2.44 9.58
N GLU A 98 -28.07 2.34 8.39
CA GLU A 98 -29.10 1.32 8.10
C GLU A 98 -28.51 -0.09 7.98
N ILE A 99 -27.31 -0.23 7.43
CA ILE A 99 -26.62 -1.53 7.28
C ILE A 99 -26.19 -2.09 8.64
N ALA A 100 -25.73 -1.23 9.54
CA ALA A 100 -25.36 -1.59 10.90
C ALA A 100 -26.54 -2.22 11.68
N GLU A 101 -27.77 -1.76 11.43
CA GLU A 101 -28.98 -2.32 12.07
C GLU A 101 -29.24 -3.79 11.67
N TYR A 102 -28.75 -4.22 10.50
CA TYR A 102 -28.84 -5.60 10.02
C TYR A 102 -27.63 -6.46 10.39
N GLY A 103 -26.74 -5.94 11.25
CA GLY A 103 -25.58 -6.69 11.76
C GLY A 103 -24.34 -6.63 10.87
N GLY A 104 -24.28 -5.68 9.93
CA GLY A 104 -23.06 -5.39 9.17
C GLY A 104 -21.90 -5.00 10.07
N SER A 105 -20.68 -5.33 9.65
CA SER A 105 -19.43 -4.99 10.34
C SER A 105 -18.71 -3.87 9.59
N GLY A 106 -18.56 -2.69 10.20
CA GLY A 106 -17.89 -1.58 9.52
C GLY A 106 -16.38 -1.73 9.51
N GLU A 107 -15.85 -2.57 10.40
CA GLU A 107 -14.49 -3.08 10.31
C GLU A 107 -14.26 -3.84 8.99
N ASP A 108 -15.24 -4.60 8.49
CA ASP A 108 -15.09 -5.33 7.23
C ASP A 108 -14.95 -4.33 6.07
N VAL A 109 -15.76 -3.27 6.06
CA VAL A 109 -15.64 -2.15 5.10
C VAL A 109 -14.28 -1.45 5.23
N ALA A 110 -13.90 -1.08 6.45
CA ALA A 110 -12.66 -0.37 6.71
C ALA A 110 -11.43 -1.19 6.30
N SER A 111 -11.43 -2.50 6.59
CA SER A 111 -10.34 -3.42 6.25
C SER A 111 -10.10 -3.57 4.75
N LEU A 112 -11.12 -3.34 3.92
CA LEU A 112 -11.02 -3.30 2.47
C LEU A 112 -10.45 -1.97 1.97
N ILE A 113 -10.91 -0.84 2.52
CA ILE A 113 -10.54 0.50 2.07
C ILE A 113 -9.15 0.92 2.57
N ASP A 114 -8.85 0.67 3.85
CA ASP A 114 -7.66 1.20 4.54
C ASP A 114 -6.34 0.83 3.85
N PRO A 115 -6.09 -0.41 3.39
CA PRO A 115 -4.85 -0.74 2.70
C PRO A 115 -4.68 0.00 1.37
N VAL A 116 -5.77 0.16 0.60
CA VAL A 116 -5.74 0.81 -0.72
C VAL A 116 -5.52 2.32 -0.56
N LEU A 117 -6.17 2.92 0.45
CA LEU A 117 -5.97 4.32 0.81
C LEU A 117 -4.56 4.58 1.35
N THR A 118 -4.02 3.68 2.15
CA THR A 118 -2.64 3.74 2.65
C THR A 118 -1.63 3.81 1.52
N GLU A 119 -1.78 2.96 0.50
CA GLU A 119 -0.91 2.99 -0.67
C GLU A 119 -1.04 4.32 -1.44
N ALA A 120 -2.27 4.81 -1.62
CA ALA A 120 -2.53 6.09 -2.26
C ALA A 120 -1.87 7.26 -1.51
N ILE A 121 -1.95 7.28 -0.17
CA ILE A 121 -1.28 8.24 0.72
C ILE A 121 0.23 8.21 0.51
N LEU A 122 0.83 7.02 0.51
CA LEU A 122 2.28 6.87 0.34
C LEU A 122 2.75 7.20 -1.09
N CYS A 123 1.85 7.24 -2.07
CA CYS A 123 2.14 7.66 -3.44
C CYS A 123 1.77 9.13 -3.74
N ALA A 124 1.20 9.86 -2.78
CA ALA A 124 0.73 11.23 -2.99
C ALA A 124 1.78 12.28 -2.61
N GLU A 125 1.66 13.45 -3.22
CA GLU A 125 2.34 14.67 -2.77
C GLU A 125 1.34 15.56 -2.03
N PHE A 126 1.53 15.74 -0.72
CA PHE A 126 0.64 16.57 0.09
C PHE A 126 1.06 18.05 0.06
N GLN A 127 0.06 18.94 -0.05
CA GLN A 127 0.24 20.34 0.30
C GLN A 127 0.03 20.53 1.81
N PRO A 128 0.61 21.59 2.41
CA PRO A 128 0.40 21.90 3.81
C PRO A 128 -1.10 21.99 4.15
N GLY A 129 -1.53 21.18 5.11
CA GLY A 129 -2.93 21.12 5.58
C GLY A 129 -3.75 19.97 4.98
N GLU A 130 -3.41 19.45 3.78
CA GLU A 130 -4.18 18.36 3.16
C GLU A 130 -4.09 17.05 3.98
N GLU A 131 -2.96 16.80 4.66
CA GLU A 131 -2.78 15.67 5.57
C GLU A 131 -3.73 15.77 6.79
N ILE A 132 -3.96 16.98 7.29
CA ILE A 132 -4.85 17.23 8.43
C ILE A 132 -6.31 17.02 8.00
N ASP A 133 -6.69 17.56 6.85
CA ASP A 133 -8.04 17.37 6.31
C ASP A 133 -8.34 15.88 6.07
N LEU A 134 -7.37 15.13 5.56
CA LEU A 134 -7.52 13.69 5.37
C LEU A 134 -7.59 12.95 6.72
N GLN A 135 -6.76 13.30 7.69
CA GLN A 135 -6.81 12.71 9.03
C GLN A 135 -8.17 12.94 9.71
N ILE A 136 -8.76 14.14 9.57
CA ILE A 136 -10.11 14.43 10.08
C ILE A 136 -11.14 13.51 9.41
N ASN A 137 -11.05 13.32 8.09
CA ASN A 137 -11.96 12.41 7.39
C ASN A 137 -11.81 10.96 7.88
N LEU A 138 -10.58 10.48 8.13
CA LEU A 138 -10.36 9.15 8.68
C LEU A 138 -11.07 8.99 10.04
N GLU A 139 -10.86 9.92 10.97
CA GLU A 139 -11.51 9.89 12.29
C GLU A 139 -13.04 9.92 12.18
N ASP A 140 -13.57 10.74 11.27
CA ASP A 140 -15.00 10.84 10.95
C ASP A 140 -15.59 9.54 10.35
N TRP A 141 -14.79 8.76 9.61
CA TRP A 141 -15.20 7.47 9.07
C TRP A 141 -15.07 6.35 10.09
N GLU A 142 -14.01 6.35 10.90
CA GLU A 142 -13.85 5.41 12.01
C GLU A 142 -15.04 5.48 12.96
N GLU A 143 -15.46 6.70 13.35
CA GLU A 143 -16.62 6.89 14.24
C GLU A 143 -17.92 6.39 13.60
N ARG A 144 -18.13 6.65 12.31
CA ARG A 144 -19.38 6.28 11.62
C ARG A 144 -19.47 4.79 11.33
N LEU A 145 -18.38 4.18 10.90
CA LEU A 145 -18.35 2.77 10.53
C LEU A 145 -18.20 1.87 11.76
N ASP A 146 -17.66 2.37 12.87
CA ASP A 146 -17.14 1.51 13.95
C ASP A 146 -16.07 0.54 13.41
N GLY A 147 -15.16 1.08 12.59
CA GLY A 147 -14.05 0.36 11.96
C GLY A 147 -12.74 1.13 12.03
N SER A 148 -11.62 0.50 11.65
CA SER A 148 -10.27 1.07 11.82
C SER A 148 -9.60 1.49 10.51
N PHE A 149 -9.03 2.71 10.50
CA PHE A 149 -8.14 3.21 9.46
C PHE A 149 -6.71 3.41 9.98
N ASN A 150 -6.24 2.43 10.76
CA ASN A 150 -4.94 2.47 11.43
C ASN A 150 -3.77 2.57 10.44
N LEU A 151 -3.82 1.90 9.30
CA LEU A 151 -2.73 1.92 8.30
C LEU A 151 -2.62 3.29 7.65
N SER A 152 -3.75 3.86 7.20
CA SER A 152 -3.79 5.17 6.55
C SER A 152 -3.34 6.26 7.52
N SER A 153 -3.81 6.19 8.76
CA SER A 153 -3.40 7.09 9.85
C SER A 153 -1.90 6.97 10.15
N ALA A 154 -1.35 5.75 10.20
CA ALA A 154 0.08 5.53 10.42
C ALA A 154 0.93 6.04 9.25
N ALA A 155 0.47 5.84 8.01
CA ALA A 155 1.13 6.35 6.82
C ALA A 155 1.14 7.88 6.75
N LEU A 156 0.06 8.55 7.14
CA LEU A 156 0.03 10.02 7.24
C LEU A 156 0.98 10.55 8.30
N ARG A 157 1.02 9.91 9.48
CA ARG A 157 1.87 10.37 10.60
C ARG A 157 3.36 10.18 10.34
N GLN A 158 3.75 9.04 9.78
CA GLN A 158 5.16 8.71 9.55
C GLN A 158 5.64 9.19 8.17
N GLY A 159 4.85 8.97 7.13
CA GLY A 159 5.23 9.26 5.75
C GLY A 159 6.51 8.52 5.32
N TRP A 160 7.15 9.04 4.27
CA TRP A 160 8.47 8.57 3.80
C TRP A 160 9.63 9.32 4.44
N GLU A 161 9.42 10.56 4.89
CA GLU A 161 10.48 11.46 5.38
C GLU A 161 10.79 11.26 6.87
N ASP A 162 10.10 10.34 7.56
CA ASP A 162 10.41 9.98 8.94
C ASP A 162 11.87 9.55 9.11
N ALA A 163 12.51 10.06 10.17
CA ALA A 163 13.94 9.87 10.39
C ALA A 163 14.31 8.40 10.67
N ALA A 164 13.47 7.67 11.41
CA ALA A 164 13.69 6.26 11.70
C ALA A 164 13.53 5.42 10.43
N LEU A 165 12.49 5.68 9.64
CA LEU A 165 12.31 5.05 8.34
C LEU A 165 13.48 5.32 7.40
N GLN A 166 13.94 6.57 7.28
CA GLN A 166 15.08 6.91 6.44
C GLN A 166 16.37 6.20 6.88
N ALA A 167 16.61 6.07 8.18
CA ALA A 167 17.75 5.30 8.70
C ALA A 167 17.65 3.81 8.34
N VAL A 168 16.44 3.22 8.41
CA VAL A 168 16.18 1.84 7.97
C VAL A 168 16.41 1.70 6.46
N LEU A 169 15.84 2.58 5.63
CA LEU A 169 15.97 2.49 4.17
C LEU A 169 17.44 2.61 3.71
N ARG A 170 18.25 3.44 4.40
CA ARG A 170 19.71 3.53 4.17
C ARG A 170 20.51 2.34 4.74
N GLY A 171 19.89 1.44 5.48
CA GLY A 171 20.54 0.29 6.12
C GLY A 171 21.37 0.66 7.36
N GLU A 172 21.15 1.85 7.92
CA GLU A 172 21.85 2.37 9.12
C GLU A 172 21.20 1.87 10.42
N SER A 173 19.92 1.49 10.35
CA SER A 173 19.15 0.93 11.47
C SER A 173 18.45 -0.37 11.05
N THR A 174 18.17 -1.22 12.03
CA THR A 174 17.26 -2.38 11.90
C THR A 174 16.01 -2.22 12.75
N GLN A 175 15.85 -1.06 13.40
CA GLN A 175 14.76 -0.73 14.28
C GLN A 175 14.00 0.45 13.68
N LEU A 176 12.81 0.18 13.14
CA LEU A 176 11.88 1.20 12.64
C LEU A 176 10.99 1.73 13.77
N TRP A 177 10.47 0.81 14.56
CA TRP A 177 9.59 1.09 15.68
C TRP A 177 10.38 0.98 16.98
N GLU A 178 10.23 1.95 17.87
CA GLU A 178 10.75 1.85 19.24
C GLU A 178 9.91 0.84 20.03
N ASP A 179 9.07 1.30 20.97
CA ASP A 179 8.21 0.44 21.79
C ASP A 179 6.72 0.46 21.35
N ASN A 180 6.37 1.30 20.38
CA ASN A 180 4.99 1.51 19.92
C ASN A 180 4.83 1.03 18.47
N LEU A 181 4.80 -0.28 18.29
CA LEU A 181 4.47 -0.91 17.02
C LEU A 181 2.99 -0.65 16.71
N PRO A 182 2.63 -0.01 15.59
CA PRO A 182 1.23 0.18 15.23
C PRO A 182 0.58 -1.17 14.88
N GLU A 183 -0.73 -1.25 15.09
CA GLU A 183 -1.52 -2.35 14.56
C GLU A 183 -1.42 -2.38 13.04
N GLY A 184 -1.19 -3.57 12.48
CA GLY A 184 -0.96 -3.73 11.04
C GLY A 184 0.40 -3.22 10.53
N ALA A 185 1.41 -3.02 11.40
CA ALA A 185 2.75 -2.59 10.99
C ALA A 185 3.36 -3.47 9.88
N ASP A 186 3.13 -4.79 9.94
CA ASP A 186 3.58 -5.75 8.92
C ASP A 186 2.92 -5.49 7.57
N ARG A 187 1.62 -5.16 7.56
CA ARG A 187 0.86 -4.80 6.36
C ARG A 187 1.32 -3.45 5.80
N LEU A 188 1.53 -2.44 6.65
CA LEU A 188 2.10 -1.15 6.23
C LEU A 188 3.49 -1.33 5.60
N ALA A 189 4.34 -2.15 6.20
CA ALA A 189 5.64 -2.47 5.64
C ALA A 189 5.53 -3.18 4.28
N ARG A 190 4.59 -4.11 4.10
CA ARG A 190 4.32 -4.76 2.80
C ARG A 190 3.87 -3.79 1.72
N ILE A 191 3.02 -2.81 2.05
CA ILE A 191 2.62 -1.75 1.11
C ILE A 191 3.84 -0.93 0.68
N ARG A 192 4.69 -0.52 1.63
CA ARG A 192 5.94 0.19 1.32
C ARG A 192 6.88 -0.65 0.45
N LEU A 193 7.02 -1.95 0.72
CA LEU A 193 7.81 -2.86 -0.09
C LEU A 193 7.29 -2.93 -1.53
N SER A 194 5.97 -3.03 -1.73
CA SER A 194 5.33 -2.98 -3.05
C SER A 194 5.68 -1.70 -3.82
N ILE A 195 5.59 -0.54 -3.16
CA ILE A 195 5.95 0.75 -3.75
C ILE A 195 7.44 0.80 -4.13
N LEU A 196 8.34 0.37 -3.24
CA LEU A 196 9.78 0.36 -3.48
C LEU A 196 10.17 -0.55 -4.65
N ASP A 197 9.53 -1.72 -4.77
CA ASP A 197 9.77 -2.66 -5.86
C ASP A 197 9.37 -2.04 -7.21
N ARG A 198 8.18 -1.45 -7.31
CA ARG A 198 7.73 -0.73 -8.52
C ARG A 198 8.64 0.44 -8.90
N GLN A 199 9.26 1.09 -7.91
CA GLN A 199 10.24 2.17 -8.12
C GLN A 199 11.66 1.67 -8.43
N GLY A 200 11.90 0.36 -8.39
CA GLY A 200 13.23 -0.23 -8.60
C GLY A 200 14.22 0.04 -7.46
N ARG A 201 13.74 0.42 -6.26
CA ARG A 201 14.55 0.77 -5.09
C ARG A 201 14.91 -0.48 -4.26
N GLN A 202 15.63 -1.39 -4.90
CA GLN A 202 15.87 -2.76 -4.42
C GLN A 202 16.68 -2.83 -3.12
N GLU A 203 17.71 -2.00 -2.93
CA GLU A 203 18.48 -2.01 -1.66
C GLU A 203 17.63 -1.54 -0.49
N GLU A 204 16.80 -0.51 -0.71
CA GLU A 204 15.90 0.02 0.32
C GLU A 204 14.81 -0.98 0.66
N TYR A 205 14.28 -1.68 -0.35
CA TYR A 205 13.38 -2.83 -0.16
C TYR A 205 14.02 -3.88 0.76
N LEU A 206 15.24 -4.30 0.45
CA LEU A 206 15.94 -5.33 1.21
C LEU A 206 16.20 -4.88 2.65
N ASN A 207 16.57 -3.61 2.85
CA ASN A 207 16.81 -3.06 4.16
C ASN A 207 15.52 -3.01 5.01
N LEU A 208 14.41 -2.53 4.42
CA LEU A 208 13.12 -2.46 5.09
C LEU A 208 12.59 -3.87 5.43
N ALA A 209 12.60 -4.79 4.45
CA ALA A 209 12.12 -6.16 4.66
C ALA A 209 12.91 -6.86 5.76
N ARG A 210 14.23 -6.64 5.83
CA ARG A 210 15.08 -7.18 6.90
C ARG A 210 14.78 -6.55 8.26
N ALA A 211 14.64 -5.22 8.32
CA ALA A 211 14.37 -4.51 9.58
C ALA A 211 13.02 -4.91 10.18
N GLU A 212 12.00 -5.06 9.35
CA GLU A 212 10.65 -5.46 9.77
C GLU A 212 10.50 -6.98 9.92
N GLY A 213 11.56 -7.77 9.71
CA GLY A 213 11.53 -9.23 9.86
C GLY A 213 10.68 -9.96 8.82
N ILE A 214 10.41 -9.33 7.68
CA ILE A 214 9.58 -9.85 6.58
C ILE A 214 10.42 -10.78 5.70
N LEU A 215 10.74 -11.94 6.26
CA LEU A 215 11.67 -12.91 5.66
C LEU A 215 11.27 -13.42 4.26
N PRO A 216 10.01 -13.77 3.96
CA PRO A 216 9.66 -14.33 2.65
C PRO A 216 9.95 -13.35 1.51
N GLU A 217 9.56 -12.09 1.69
CA GLU A 217 9.80 -10.96 0.80
C GLU A 217 11.30 -10.68 0.65
N TYR A 218 12.03 -10.62 1.76
CA TYR A 218 13.49 -10.41 1.76
C TYR A 218 14.24 -11.48 0.95
N LEU A 219 13.97 -12.77 1.22
CA LEU A 219 14.65 -13.88 0.55
C LEU A 219 14.27 -14.00 -0.93
N THR A 220 13.00 -13.73 -1.26
CA THR A 220 12.51 -13.74 -2.64
C THR A 220 13.16 -12.63 -3.47
N MET A 221 13.29 -11.44 -2.90
CA MET A 221 14.00 -10.32 -3.53
C MET A 221 15.48 -10.65 -3.74
N LEU A 222 16.19 -11.13 -2.71
CA LEU A 222 17.60 -11.55 -2.85
C LEU A 222 17.78 -12.60 -3.96
N ALA A 223 16.89 -13.59 -4.02
CA ALA A 223 16.91 -14.63 -5.05
C ALA A 223 16.70 -14.02 -6.45
N GLY A 224 15.72 -13.13 -6.62
CA GLY A 224 15.46 -12.43 -7.88
C GLY A 224 16.63 -11.58 -8.36
N LEU A 225 17.40 -11.00 -7.44
CA LEU A 225 18.61 -10.22 -7.74
C LEU A 225 19.87 -11.08 -7.97
N GLY A 226 19.77 -12.41 -7.82
CA GLY A 226 20.92 -13.30 -7.93
C GLY A 226 21.89 -13.20 -6.74
N ARG A 227 21.46 -12.68 -5.58
CA ARG A 227 22.27 -12.57 -4.35
C ARG A 227 22.21 -13.88 -3.55
N ILE A 228 22.64 -14.96 -4.20
CA ILE A 228 22.43 -16.35 -3.75
C ILE A 228 23.16 -16.66 -2.45
N GLU A 229 24.37 -16.15 -2.29
CA GLU A 229 25.14 -16.35 -1.05
C GLU A 229 24.37 -15.85 0.17
N GLU A 230 23.69 -14.71 0.05
CA GLU A 230 22.87 -14.13 1.12
C GLU A 230 21.60 -14.94 1.37
N VAL A 231 20.93 -15.45 0.33
CA VAL A 231 19.81 -16.38 0.47
C VAL A 231 20.24 -17.62 1.25
N MET A 232 21.36 -18.22 0.85
CA MET A 232 21.86 -19.44 1.48
C MET A 232 22.35 -19.20 2.90
N ALA A 233 22.93 -18.04 3.21
CA ALA A 233 23.31 -17.69 4.57
C ALA A 233 22.09 -17.63 5.52
N ASN A 234 20.94 -17.19 5.01
CA ASN A 234 19.71 -17.01 5.79
C ASN A 234 18.74 -18.20 5.71
N ARG A 235 19.02 -19.23 4.91
CA ARG A 235 18.10 -20.36 4.66
C ARG A 235 17.57 -21.04 5.93
N ARG A 236 18.34 -21.08 7.02
CA ARG A 236 17.93 -21.69 8.29
C ARG A 236 16.76 -20.97 8.97
N GLN A 237 16.46 -19.74 8.55
CA GLN A 237 15.33 -18.97 9.06
C GLN A 237 14.02 -19.32 8.35
N ILE A 238 14.06 -20.13 7.28
CA ILE A 238 12.85 -20.62 6.61
C ILE A 238 12.17 -21.63 7.52
N THR A 239 10.95 -21.31 7.95
CA THR A 239 10.20 -22.11 8.92
C THR A 239 8.92 -22.72 8.36
N SER A 240 8.57 -22.43 7.09
CA SER A 240 7.38 -23.02 6.46
C SER A 240 7.65 -23.53 5.05
N VAL A 241 6.79 -24.44 4.61
CA VAL A 241 6.82 -25.00 3.25
C VAL A 241 6.57 -23.91 2.20
N ASP A 242 5.64 -23.00 2.45
CA ASP A 242 5.29 -21.94 1.51
C ASP A 242 6.44 -20.94 1.32
N GLN A 243 7.16 -20.62 2.41
CA GLN A 243 8.38 -19.81 2.34
C GLN A 243 9.45 -20.50 1.49
N ALA A 244 9.72 -21.79 1.76
CA ALA A 244 10.67 -22.56 0.98
C ALA A 244 10.30 -22.61 -0.51
N LEU A 245 9.01 -22.81 -0.80
CA LEU A 245 8.49 -22.89 -2.17
C LEU A 245 8.63 -21.56 -2.91
N ALA A 246 8.28 -20.44 -2.26
CA ALA A 246 8.42 -19.10 -2.84
C ALA A 246 9.88 -18.79 -3.20
N VAL A 247 10.80 -19.02 -2.26
CA VAL A 247 12.24 -18.78 -2.46
C VAL A 247 12.82 -19.71 -3.53
N ALA A 248 12.48 -21.00 -3.52
CA ALA A 248 12.95 -21.95 -4.52
C ALA A 248 12.45 -21.61 -5.94
N ARG A 249 11.21 -21.12 -6.07
CA ARG A 249 10.68 -20.65 -7.37
C ARG A 249 11.42 -19.41 -7.86
N ALA A 250 11.70 -18.46 -6.98
CA ALA A 250 12.48 -17.27 -7.31
C ALA A 250 13.89 -17.64 -7.79
N LEU A 251 14.60 -18.52 -7.07
CA LEU A 251 15.92 -19.03 -7.45
C LEU A 251 15.90 -19.80 -8.78
N ARG A 252 14.82 -20.53 -9.08
CA ARG A 252 14.69 -21.23 -10.37
C ARG A 252 14.46 -20.25 -11.52
N GLY A 253 13.73 -19.15 -11.27
CA GLY A 253 13.39 -18.14 -12.27
C GLY A 253 14.61 -17.44 -12.89
N THR A 254 15.73 -17.36 -12.16
CA THR A 254 17.00 -16.79 -12.64
C THR A 254 17.76 -17.73 -13.60
N GLY A 255 17.36 -18.99 -13.71
CA GLY A 255 17.86 -19.96 -14.69
C GLY A 255 19.24 -20.56 -14.43
N VAL A 256 19.97 -20.11 -13.39
CA VAL A 256 21.37 -20.53 -13.15
C VAL A 256 21.54 -21.37 -11.89
N GLN A 257 20.60 -21.32 -10.94
CA GLN A 257 20.82 -21.86 -9.57
C GLN A 257 19.90 -23.05 -9.23
N LEU A 258 19.89 -24.08 -10.08
CA LEU A 258 19.05 -25.26 -9.86
C LEU A 258 19.44 -26.04 -8.59
N GLY A 259 20.72 -26.04 -8.22
CA GLY A 259 21.22 -26.77 -7.04
C GLY A 259 20.73 -26.15 -5.73
N GLU A 260 20.87 -24.84 -5.60
CA GLU A 260 20.44 -24.05 -4.44
C GLU A 260 18.92 -24.03 -4.32
N ALA A 261 18.20 -23.90 -5.45
CA ALA A 261 16.74 -24.04 -5.47
C ALA A 261 16.29 -25.42 -4.93
N LEU A 262 17.02 -26.48 -5.27
CA LEU A 262 16.78 -27.83 -4.76
C LEU A 262 17.07 -27.95 -3.26
N GLU A 263 18.16 -27.35 -2.77
CA GLU A 263 18.48 -27.34 -1.33
C GLU A 263 17.38 -26.63 -0.53
N ILE A 264 16.90 -25.48 -0.99
CA ILE A 264 15.78 -24.76 -0.36
C ILE A 264 14.49 -25.58 -0.41
N ALA A 265 14.18 -26.24 -1.54
CA ALA A 265 13.00 -27.10 -1.64
C ALA A 265 13.07 -28.30 -0.68
N GLN A 266 14.25 -28.92 -0.55
CA GLN A 266 14.50 -30.00 0.41
C GLN A 266 14.29 -29.53 1.85
N LEU A 267 14.78 -28.34 2.19
CA LEU A 267 14.55 -27.75 3.51
C LEU A 267 13.05 -27.62 3.83
N GLY A 268 12.25 -27.14 2.87
CA GLY A 268 10.79 -27.10 3.02
C GLY A 268 10.17 -28.46 3.31
N THR A 269 10.65 -29.53 2.67
CA THR A 269 10.15 -30.89 2.94
C THR A 269 10.52 -31.42 4.33
N ASP A 270 11.69 -31.04 4.85
CA ASP A 270 12.12 -31.43 6.19
C ASP A 270 11.35 -30.66 7.27
N VAL A 271 11.04 -29.38 7.02
CA VAL A 271 10.12 -28.58 7.85
C VAL A 271 8.75 -29.25 7.93
N ALA A 272 8.11 -29.56 6.78
CA ALA A 272 6.82 -30.25 6.73
C ALA A 272 6.82 -31.57 7.51
N ARG A 273 7.90 -32.34 7.38
CA ARG A 273 8.06 -33.61 8.08
C ARG A 273 8.08 -33.39 9.59
N SER A 274 8.76 -32.36 10.09
CA SER A 274 8.85 -32.07 11.51
C SER A 274 7.51 -31.65 12.13
N GLU A 275 6.70 -30.88 11.40
CA GLU A 275 5.34 -30.45 11.81
C GLU A 275 4.35 -31.61 11.91
N LEU A 276 4.45 -32.58 11.00
CA LEU A 276 3.60 -33.79 11.03
C LEU A 276 3.92 -34.69 12.23
N PHE A 277 5.18 -34.73 12.68
CA PHE A 277 5.59 -35.52 13.84
C PHE A 277 5.35 -34.81 15.19
N SER A 278 5.21 -33.49 15.20
CA SER A 278 4.85 -32.72 16.42
C SER A 278 3.34 -32.66 16.65
N SER A 279 2.51 -32.65 15.59
CA SER A 279 1.04 -32.62 15.69
C SER A 279 0.38 -33.98 15.97
N GLY A 280 1.17 -35.06 16.05
CA GLY A 280 0.71 -36.42 16.32
C GLY A 280 0.81 -36.87 17.79
N ARG A 281 0.89 -35.95 18.76
CA ARG A 281 0.91 -36.25 20.20
C ARG A 281 -0.20 -35.53 20.96
#